data_AF-A0A1C6HMQ3-F1
#
_entry.id   AF-A0A1C6HMQ3-F1
#
_cell.length_a   1.000
_cell.length_b   1.000
_cell.length_c   1.000
_cell.angle_alpha   90.00
_cell.angle_beta   90.00
_cell.angle_gamma   90.00
#
_symmetry.space_group_name_H-M   'P 1'
#
loop_
_entity.id
_entity.type
_entity.pdbx_description
1 polymer ?
#
loop_
_entity_poly.entity_id
_entity_poly.type
_entity_poly.pdbx_seq_one_letter_code
_entity_poly.pdbx_strand_id
1 'polypeptide(L)'
;MITDNRVSKEEFERLRNDQSYVKVIINKINFFNNKVAKEVLNELIIFSKKNNLEDVYSWTLYKLGKIYVVEDLYQNADELFNEAYEIFAKNNNINGMISVITGFIGSKCMQHKYAEAIQWGVKAMELAEEANNIELLITIKGNLAGVYIVIEEYEKAIEILEQIEQLPWIGTDINKVAIYLNRAICEQSINNLDNALYYIDHIEKLALQHPHYSLNWLLEKAKIYIKKGLTKKAEEMLLEVSKKRQEIEDVEFDSESLIYLSKIDVINEKYQSAIERLNNIETKVLEDRELTNIKIMYNIYNLAYKGLKEYEKAYCYLEKWIEIEKQLRKIQEKAIFTVLDEQKKNMLDKNYKMLYEQNQLIYKIGQNIISNLNKKDIFKVIAEEIKNILNYDIIQIIVYNEETKTYQYQLVIEEDEIINLNSVDICDGGFASYSIKRKEDILINDVENQYYRYIDDHDKYLKEKFNWRAEKFTKSLMFVPMIIKDKVVGDLCIQKYEKMHLI
;
A
#
# COMPACT_ATOMS: atom_id res chain seq x y z
N MET A 1 -11.88 -24.63 36.08
CA MET A 1 -13.21 -24.15 36.53
C MET A 1 -13.86 -23.42 35.37
N ILE A 2 -14.71 -24.11 34.61
CA ILE A 2 -15.52 -23.50 33.54
C ILE A 2 -16.75 -22.95 34.26
N THR A 3 -16.73 -21.68 34.61
CA THR A 3 -17.94 -20.97 35.05
C THR A 3 -18.94 -21.00 33.90
N ASP A 4 -20.20 -21.28 34.21
CA ASP A 4 -21.33 -21.35 33.27
C ASP A 4 -21.50 -20.00 32.57
N ASN A 5 -20.71 -19.75 31.51
CA ASN A 5 -20.63 -18.51 30.76
C ASN A 5 -21.77 -18.39 29.73
N ARG A 6 -22.93 -19.02 29.94
CA ARG A 6 -24.03 -18.90 28.99
C ARG A 6 -24.50 -17.45 28.91
N VAL A 7 -24.64 -16.93 27.69
CA VAL A 7 -25.26 -15.62 27.47
C VAL A 7 -26.69 -15.71 27.99
N SER A 8 -27.03 -14.89 28.99
CA SER A 8 -28.33 -15.00 29.65
C SER A 8 -29.42 -14.29 28.86
N LYS A 9 -30.69 -14.67 29.07
CA LYS A 9 -31.84 -13.96 28.47
C LYS A 9 -31.88 -12.48 28.88
N GLU A 10 -31.40 -12.14 30.08
CA GLU A 10 -31.31 -10.76 30.54
C GLU A 10 -30.32 -9.93 29.71
N GLU A 11 -29.24 -10.55 29.23
CA GLU A 11 -28.29 -9.90 28.33
C GLU A 11 -28.92 -9.57 26.98
N PHE A 12 -29.82 -10.41 26.48
CA PHE A 12 -30.56 -10.12 25.26
C PHE A 12 -31.51 -8.94 25.44
N GLU A 13 -32.21 -8.89 26.58
CA GLU A 13 -33.12 -7.78 26.88
C GLU A 13 -32.39 -6.43 26.98
N ARG A 14 -31.11 -6.40 27.41
CA ARG A 14 -30.30 -5.16 27.39
C ARG A 14 -30.13 -4.58 25.98
N LEU A 15 -30.11 -5.42 24.95
CA LEU A 15 -29.93 -4.98 23.56
C LEU A 15 -31.09 -4.12 23.04
N ARG A 16 -32.27 -4.21 23.65
CA ARG A 16 -33.41 -3.35 23.29
C ARG A 16 -33.16 -1.88 23.64
N ASN A 17 -32.35 -1.64 24.67
CA ASN A 17 -32.02 -0.30 25.13
C ASN A 17 -30.65 0.17 24.59
N ASP A 18 -29.72 -0.76 24.37
CA ASP A 18 -28.39 -0.47 23.86
C ASP A 18 -27.91 -1.58 22.91
N GLN A 19 -28.04 -1.35 21.60
CA GLN A 19 -27.59 -2.30 20.58
C GLN A 19 -26.07 -2.48 20.58
N SER A 20 -25.30 -1.52 21.09
CA SER A 20 -23.83 -1.60 21.12
C SER A 20 -23.33 -2.72 22.06
N TYR A 21 -24.16 -3.12 23.03
CA TYR A 21 -23.91 -4.25 23.92
C TYR A 21 -23.71 -5.58 23.19
N VAL A 22 -24.14 -5.69 21.92
CA VAL A 22 -23.87 -6.86 21.07
C VAL A 22 -22.37 -7.19 21.00
N LYS A 23 -21.49 -6.18 21.03
CA LYS A 23 -20.03 -6.38 21.00
C LYS A 23 -19.54 -7.14 22.25
N VAL A 24 -20.14 -6.88 23.40
CA VAL A 24 -19.83 -7.58 24.66
C VAL A 24 -20.26 -9.05 24.55
N ILE A 25 -21.46 -9.31 24.02
CA ILE A 25 -21.96 -10.67 23.78
C ILE A 25 -21.05 -11.42 22.81
N ILE A 26 -20.66 -10.81 21.69
CA ILE A 26 -19.76 -11.41 20.71
C ILE A 26 -18.38 -11.72 21.32
N ASN A 27 -17.86 -10.83 22.17
CA ASN A 27 -16.60 -11.06 22.87
C ASN A 27 -16.67 -12.26 23.82
N LYS A 28 -17.80 -12.50 24.48
CA LYS A 28 -18.02 -13.71 25.28
C LYS A 28 -18.08 -14.97 24.41
N ILE A 29 -18.76 -14.88 23.26
CA ILE A 29 -18.90 -16.00 22.31
C ILE A 29 -17.53 -16.47 21.77
N ASN A 30 -16.52 -15.59 21.71
CA ASN A 30 -15.16 -15.98 21.30
C ASN A 30 -14.54 -17.10 22.17
N PHE A 31 -15.03 -17.31 23.39
CA PHE A 31 -14.55 -18.36 24.30
C PHE A 31 -15.35 -19.66 24.22
N PHE A 32 -16.36 -19.73 23.34
CA PHE A 32 -17.12 -20.95 23.12
C PHE A 32 -16.55 -21.76 21.96
N ASN A 33 -16.75 -23.07 21.98
CA ASN A 33 -16.56 -23.88 20.78
C ASN A 33 -17.58 -23.46 19.70
N ASN A 34 -17.25 -23.75 18.43
CA ASN A 34 -18.07 -23.33 17.29
C ASN A 34 -19.53 -23.78 17.38
N LYS A 35 -19.80 -24.96 17.94
CA LYS A 35 -21.17 -25.47 18.09
C LYS A 35 -21.99 -24.59 19.04
N VAL A 36 -21.51 -24.37 20.26
CA VAL A 36 -22.19 -23.54 21.27
C VAL A 36 -22.28 -22.08 20.79
N ALA A 37 -21.23 -21.58 20.15
CA ALA A 37 -21.24 -20.25 19.55
C ALA A 37 -22.36 -20.09 18.52
N LYS A 38 -22.53 -21.05 17.60
CA LYS A 38 -23.60 -21.03 16.59
C LYS A 38 -25.00 -21.09 17.21
N GLU A 39 -25.20 -21.90 18.24
CA GLU A 39 -26.49 -21.98 18.95
C GLU A 39 -26.90 -20.60 19.49
N VAL A 40 -25.99 -19.93 20.21
CA VAL A 40 -26.23 -18.58 20.76
C VAL A 40 -26.45 -17.53 19.67
N LEU A 41 -25.66 -17.57 18.59
CA LEU A 41 -25.81 -16.62 17.46
C LEU A 41 -27.14 -16.81 16.73
N ASN A 42 -27.62 -18.04 16.57
CA ASN A 42 -28.92 -18.31 15.97
C ASN A 42 -30.08 -17.81 16.84
N GLU A 43 -29.99 -17.98 18.17
CA GLU A 43 -30.95 -17.37 19.09
C GLU A 43 -30.94 -15.83 18.99
N LEU A 44 -29.75 -15.24 18.89
CA LEU A 44 -29.57 -13.79 18.76
C LEU A 44 -30.13 -13.25 17.44
N ILE A 45 -30.02 -14.01 16.33
CA ILE A 45 -30.66 -13.70 15.04
C ILE A 45 -32.17 -13.65 15.17
N ILE A 46 -32.78 -14.65 15.82
CA ILE A 46 -34.23 -14.69 16.02
C ILE A 46 -34.68 -13.51 16.88
N PHE A 47 -33.94 -13.25 17.96
CA PHE A 47 -34.22 -12.13 18.87
C PHE A 47 -34.10 -10.77 18.18
N SER A 48 -33.05 -10.54 17.41
CA SER A 48 -32.82 -9.26 16.74
C SER A 48 -33.88 -8.99 15.67
N LYS A 49 -34.25 -9.99 14.86
CA LYS A 49 -35.34 -9.90 13.87
C LYS A 49 -36.68 -9.57 14.53
N LYS A 50 -37.03 -10.27 15.62
CA LYS A 50 -38.29 -10.05 16.35
C LYS A 50 -38.41 -8.63 16.91
N ASN A 51 -37.29 -8.02 17.30
CA ASN A 51 -37.25 -6.70 17.94
C ASN A 51 -36.77 -5.58 17.00
N ASN A 52 -36.60 -5.84 15.70
CA ASN A 52 -36.11 -4.88 14.70
C ASN A 52 -34.75 -4.24 15.07
N LEU A 53 -33.83 -5.05 15.61
CA LEU A 53 -32.48 -4.60 16.01
C LEU A 53 -31.48 -4.85 14.87
N GLU A 54 -31.49 -3.97 13.85
CA GLU A 54 -30.68 -4.13 12.63
C GLU A 54 -29.16 -4.18 12.91
N ASP A 55 -28.63 -3.37 13.83
CA ASP A 55 -27.19 -3.38 14.14
C ASP A 55 -26.81 -4.69 14.84
N VAL A 56 -27.62 -5.14 15.81
CA VAL A 56 -27.39 -6.41 16.50
C VAL A 56 -27.41 -7.56 15.51
N TYR A 57 -28.40 -7.58 14.61
CA TYR A 57 -28.50 -8.60 13.57
C TYR A 57 -27.23 -8.64 12.69
N SER A 58 -26.78 -7.48 12.21
CA SER A 58 -25.61 -7.38 11.32
C SER A 58 -24.32 -7.83 11.98
N TRP A 59 -24.08 -7.44 13.24
CA TRP A 59 -22.92 -7.93 14.01
C TRP A 59 -22.98 -9.43 14.29
N THR A 60 -24.18 -9.98 14.46
CA THR A 60 -24.40 -11.42 14.67
C THR A 60 -24.11 -12.21 13.40
N LEU A 61 -24.59 -11.73 12.24
CA LEU A 61 -24.28 -12.32 10.94
C LEU A 61 -22.77 -12.31 10.66
N TYR A 62 -22.10 -11.19 10.90
CA TYR A 62 -20.64 -11.09 10.78
C TYR A 62 -19.93 -12.16 11.64
N LYS A 63 -20.32 -12.29 12.91
CA LYS A 63 -19.67 -13.26 13.80
C LYS A 63 -19.94 -14.71 13.36
N LEU A 64 -21.16 -15.02 12.91
CA LEU A 64 -21.51 -16.33 12.36
C LEU A 64 -20.73 -16.63 11.06
N GLY A 65 -20.60 -15.65 10.17
CA GLY A 65 -19.80 -15.76 8.95
C GLY A 65 -18.34 -16.11 9.26
N LYS A 66 -17.73 -15.51 10.28
CA LYS A 66 -16.37 -15.89 10.73
C LYS A 66 -16.26 -17.35 11.18
N ILE A 67 -17.30 -17.89 11.82
CA ILE A 67 -17.31 -19.31 12.22
C ILE A 67 -17.41 -20.18 10.97
N TYR A 68 -18.23 -19.82 9.99
CA TYR A 68 -18.31 -20.55 8.73
C TYR A 68 -17.01 -20.52 7.92
N VAL A 69 -16.23 -19.44 7.98
CA VAL A 69 -14.87 -19.44 7.40
C VAL A 69 -13.98 -20.49 8.07
N VAL A 70 -14.03 -20.61 9.40
CA VAL A 70 -13.25 -21.62 10.16
C VAL A 70 -13.72 -23.05 9.88
N GLU A 71 -14.98 -23.23 9.50
CA GLU A 71 -15.55 -24.54 9.13
C GLU A 71 -15.48 -24.82 7.61
N ASP A 72 -14.71 -24.04 6.85
CA ASP A 72 -14.56 -24.13 5.39
C ASP A 72 -15.86 -23.98 4.59
N LEU A 73 -16.90 -23.41 5.20
CA LEU A 73 -18.20 -23.10 4.59
C LEU A 73 -18.18 -21.71 3.96
N TYR A 74 -17.24 -21.48 3.04
CA TYR A 74 -16.95 -20.14 2.52
C TYR A 74 -18.12 -19.49 1.78
N GLN A 75 -18.95 -20.25 1.05
CA GLN A 75 -20.11 -19.70 0.37
C GLN A 75 -21.14 -19.17 1.38
N ASN A 76 -21.45 -19.94 2.42
CA ASN A 76 -22.34 -19.51 3.49
C ASN A 76 -21.76 -18.31 4.23
N ALA A 77 -20.44 -18.27 4.46
CA ALA A 77 -19.80 -17.11 5.06
C ALA A 77 -19.96 -15.85 4.19
N ASP A 78 -19.69 -15.96 2.88
CA ASP A 78 -19.80 -14.85 1.93
C ASP A 78 -21.24 -14.33 1.84
N GLU A 79 -22.27 -15.21 1.88
CA GLU A 79 -23.68 -14.81 1.95
C GLU A 79 -24.00 -13.99 3.21
N LEU A 80 -23.57 -14.46 4.39
CA LEU A 80 -23.77 -13.75 5.65
C LEU A 80 -23.01 -12.42 5.70
N PHE A 81 -21.80 -12.38 5.16
CA PHE A 81 -21.02 -11.15 5.06
C PHE A 81 -21.68 -10.14 4.11
N ASN A 82 -22.20 -10.57 2.96
CA ASN A 82 -22.89 -9.66 2.04
C ASN A 82 -24.12 -9.03 2.71
N GLU A 83 -24.97 -9.84 3.36
CA GLU A 83 -26.15 -9.35 4.07
C GLU A 83 -25.77 -8.37 5.20
N ALA A 84 -24.75 -8.70 6.01
CA ALA A 84 -24.27 -7.82 7.06
C ALA A 84 -23.71 -6.49 6.49
N TYR A 85 -22.96 -6.56 5.39
CA TYR A 85 -22.37 -5.39 4.74
C TYR A 85 -23.46 -4.43 4.22
N GLU A 86 -24.49 -4.95 3.55
CA GLU A 86 -25.59 -4.15 3.01
C GLU A 86 -26.33 -3.38 4.11
N ILE A 87 -26.60 -4.03 5.24
CA ILE A 87 -27.28 -3.39 6.38
C ILE A 87 -26.38 -2.33 7.01
N PHE A 88 -25.09 -2.63 7.25
CA PHE A 88 -24.16 -1.62 7.77
C PHE A 88 -23.99 -0.44 6.82
N ALA A 89 -23.96 -0.67 5.51
CA ALA A 89 -23.89 0.40 4.51
C ALA A 89 -25.15 1.28 4.54
N LYS A 90 -26.34 0.67 4.59
CA LYS A 90 -27.62 1.38 4.73
C LYS A 90 -27.65 2.27 5.99
N ASN A 91 -27.02 1.80 7.07
CA ASN A 91 -26.98 2.49 8.35
C ASN A 91 -25.76 3.42 8.51
N ASN A 92 -24.94 3.61 7.47
CA ASN A 92 -23.69 4.38 7.50
C ASN A 92 -22.73 3.95 8.63
N ASN A 93 -22.74 2.67 8.99
CA ASN A 93 -21.91 2.10 10.05
C ASN A 93 -20.55 1.65 9.50
N ILE A 94 -19.63 2.61 9.37
CA ILE A 94 -18.29 2.39 8.78
C ILE A 94 -17.52 1.29 9.53
N ASN A 95 -17.60 1.27 10.87
CA ASN A 95 -16.93 0.26 11.69
C ASN A 95 -17.45 -1.16 11.38
N GLY A 96 -18.77 -1.30 11.21
CA GLY A 96 -19.40 -2.57 10.83
C GLY A 96 -19.00 -2.99 9.42
N MET A 97 -19.04 -2.07 8.46
CA MET A 97 -18.61 -2.31 7.08
C MET A 97 -17.17 -2.82 7.01
N ILE A 98 -16.23 -2.13 7.66
CA ILE A 98 -14.81 -2.52 7.69
C ILE A 98 -14.63 -3.89 8.38
N SER A 99 -15.34 -4.14 9.49
CA SER A 99 -15.27 -5.44 10.16
C SER A 99 -15.69 -6.56 9.22
N VAL A 100 -16.79 -6.40 8.49
CA VAL A 100 -17.24 -7.38 7.48
C VAL A 100 -16.21 -7.54 6.36
N ILE A 101 -15.61 -6.44 5.88
CA ILE A 101 -14.55 -6.50 4.88
C ILE A 101 -13.35 -7.33 5.37
N THR A 102 -12.92 -7.19 6.64
CA THR A 102 -11.86 -8.07 7.17
C THR A 102 -12.26 -9.55 7.15
N GLY A 103 -13.55 -9.84 7.32
CA GLY A 103 -14.12 -11.18 7.14
C GLY A 103 -14.03 -11.67 5.69
N PHE A 104 -14.36 -10.82 4.72
CA PHE A 104 -14.19 -11.11 3.29
C PHE A 104 -12.74 -11.37 2.95
N ILE A 105 -11.79 -10.52 3.38
CA ILE A 105 -10.36 -10.71 3.12
C ILE A 105 -9.93 -12.10 3.59
N GLY A 106 -10.27 -12.47 4.82
CA GLY A 106 -9.99 -13.81 5.37
C GLY A 106 -10.61 -14.93 4.53
N SER A 107 -11.92 -14.86 4.25
CA SER A 107 -12.63 -15.85 3.42
C SER A 107 -12.01 -16.01 2.04
N LYS A 108 -11.70 -14.90 1.35
CA LYS A 108 -11.09 -14.92 0.02
C LYS A 108 -9.67 -15.46 0.05
N CYS A 109 -8.90 -15.19 1.10
CA CYS A 109 -7.56 -15.77 1.26
C CYS A 109 -7.63 -17.30 1.40
N MET A 110 -8.55 -17.84 2.19
CA MET A 110 -8.73 -19.29 2.33
C MET A 110 -9.18 -19.95 1.00
N GLN A 111 -9.91 -19.20 0.17
CA GLN A 111 -10.30 -19.63 -1.17
C GLN A 111 -9.20 -19.41 -2.24
N HIS A 112 -8.01 -18.93 -1.87
CA HIS A 112 -6.93 -18.54 -2.80
C HIS A 112 -7.35 -17.44 -3.82
N LYS A 113 -8.38 -16.63 -3.47
CA LYS A 113 -8.92 -15.53 -4.28
C LYS A 113 -8.28 -14.20 -3.87
N TYR A 114 -6.95 -14.12 -3.92
CA TYR A 114 -6.20 -12.96 -3.41
C TYR A 114 -6.51 -11.64 -4.16
N ALA A 115 -6.83 -11.70 -5.46
CA ALA A 115 -7.29 -10.53 -6.21
C ALA A 115 -8.54 -9.88 -5.59
N GLU A 116 -9.55 -10.69 -5.24
CA GLU A 116 -10.75 -10.19 -4.57
C GLU A 116 -10.44 -9.68 -3.16
N ALA A 117 -9.54 -10.36 -2.43
CA ALA A 117 -9.10 -9.92 -1.10
C ALA A 117 -8.43 -8.53 -1.15
N ILE A 118 -7.59 -8.28 -2.16
CA ILE A 118 -6.93 -6.98 -2.38
C ILE A 118 -7.97 -5.90 -2.68
N GLN A 119 -8.91 -6.13 -3.58
CA GLN A 119 -9.97 -5.15 -3.92
C GLN A 119 -10.79 -4.76 -2.69
N TRP A 120 -11.20 -5.75 -1.90
CA TRP A 120 -11.89 -5.51 -0.64
C TRP A 120 -11.03 -4.73 0.35
N GLY A 121 -9.75 -5.10 0.50
CA GLY A 121 -8.83 -4.38 1.37
C GLY A 121 -8.60 -2.93 0.97
N VAL A 122 -8.42 -2.63 -0.32
CA VAL A 122 -8.27 -1.25 -0.83
C VAL A 122 -9.52 -0.42 -0.51
N LYS A 123 -10.70 -0.97 -0.79
CA LYS A 123 -11.97 -0.32 -0.45
C LYS A 123 -12.10 -0.04 1.05
N ALA A 124 -11.69 -0.98 1.91
CA ALA A 124 -11.72 -0.75 3.36
C ALA A 124 -10.71 0.32 3.79
N MET A 125 -9.54 0.39 3.16
CA MET A 125 -8.55 1.44 3.44
C MET A 125 -9.13 2.83 3.14
N GLU A 126 -9.75 3.02 1.97
CA GLU A 126 -10.41 4.27 1.59
C GLU A 126 -11.47 4.68 2.64
N LEU A 127 -12.34 3.75 3.03
CA LEU A 127 -13.35 3.99 4.07
C LEU A 127 -12.74 4.38 5.43
N ALA A 128 -11.63 3.75 5.81
CA ALA A 128 -10.96 4.04 7.08
C ALA A 128 -10.28 5.42 7.06
N GLU A 129 -9.71 5.81 5.91
CA GLU A 129 -9.09 7.13 5.69
C GLU A 129 -10.15 8.23 5.69
N GLU A 130 -11.26 8.06 4.98
CA GLU A 130 -12.39 9.00 4.99
C GLU A 130 -12.98 9.19 6.40
N ALA A 131 -13.03 8.10 7.19
CA ALA A 131 -13.50 8.15 8.57
C ALA A 131 -12.46 8.69 9.56
N ASN A 132 -11.23 8.99 9.12
CA ASN A 132 -10.08 9.32 9.97
C ASN A 132 -9.86 8.30 11.12
N ASN A 133 -10.13 7.02 10.86
CA ASN A 133 -10.03 5.96 11.87
C ASN A 133 -8.70 5.20 11.74
N ILE A 134 -7.70 5.65 12.49
CA ILE A 134 -6.34 5.10 12.47
C ILE A 134 -6.28 3.63 12.92
N GLU A 135 -7.07 3.23 13.93
CA GLU A 135 -7.09 1.84 14.42
C GLU A 135 -7.53 0.86 13.32
N LEU A 136 -8.59 1.22 12.59
CA LEU A 136 -9.06 0.41 11.47
C LEU A 136 -8.09 0.42 10.31
N LEU A 137 -7.48 1.57 10.02
CA LEU A 137 -6.47 1.69 8.98
C LEU A 137 -5.28 0.76 9.24
N ILE A 138 -4.75 0.73 10.48
CA ILE A 138 -3.67 -0.19 10.89
C ILE A 138 -4.10 -1.64 10.67
N THR A 139 -5.32 -2.00 11.09
CA THR A 139 -5.84 -3.37 10.96
C THR A 139 -5.94 -3.81 9.49
N ILE A 140 -6.49 -2.96 8.62
CA ILE A 140 -6.66 -3.27 7.20
C ILE A 140 -5.30 -3.36 6.50
N LYS A 141 -4.39 -2.41 6.76
CA LYS A 141 -3.04 -2.42 6.21
C LYS A 141 -2.27 -3.68 6.64
N GLY A 142 -2.39 -4.09 7.90
CA GLY A 142 -1.79 -5.33 8.40
C GLY A 142 -2.32 -6.59 7.69
N ASN A 143 -3.64 -6.67 7.47
CA ASN A 143 -4.24 -7.76 6.73
C ASN A 143 -3.80 -7.78 5.27
N LEU A 144 -3.80 -6.62 4.60
CA LEU A 144 -3.31 -6.49 3.22
C LEU A 144 -1.84 -6.87 3.09
N ALA A 145 -0.98 -6.46 4.02
CA ALA A 145 0.41 -6.90 4.05
C ALA A 145 0.51 -8.43 4.10
N GLY A 146 -0.34 -9.10 4.89
CA GLY A 146 -0.48 -10.56 4.87
C GLY A 146 -0.87 -11.12 3.49
N VAL A 147 -1.82 -10.49 2.79
CA VAL A 147 -2.19 -10.90 1.43
C VAL A 147 -1.02 -10.74 0.46
N TYR A 148 -0.30 -9.61 0.52
CA TYR A 148 0.88 -9.35 -0.30
C TYR A 148 2.01 -10.36 -0.05
N ILE A 149 2.24 -10.76 1.20
CA ILE A 149 3.19 -11.82 1.56
C ILE A 149 2.84 -13.14 0.88
N VAL A 150 1.56 -13.53 0.90
CA VAL A 150 1.09 -14.80 0.34
C VAL A 150 1.23 -14.84 -1.19
N ILE A 151 1.08 -13.70 -1.87
CA ILE A 151 1.33 -13.59 -3.31
C ILE A 151 2.79 -13.25 -3.65
N GLU A 152 3.70 -13.38 -2.67
CA GLU A 152 5.15 -13.15 -2.79
C GLU A 152 5.54 -11.72 -3.25
N GLU A 153 4.66 -10.73 -3.05
CA GLU A 153 4.90 -9.30 -3.30
C GLU A 153 5.50 -8.63 -2.05
N TYR A 154 6.70 -9.07 -1.67
CA TYR A 154 7.31 -8.72 -0.38
C TYR A 154 7.65 -7.23 -0.26
N GLU A 155 8.12 -6.59 -1.32
CA GLU A 155 8.46 -5.16 -1.34
C GLU A 155 7.23 -4.31 -1.07
N LYS A 156 6.08 -4.67 -1.65
CA LYS A 156 4.82 -3.96 -1.43
C LYS A 156 4.25 -4.21 -0.04
N ALA A 157 4.39 -5.43 0.48
CA ALA A 157 4.05 -5.72 1.88
C ALA A 157 4.90 -4.86 2.84
N ILE A 158 6.21 -4.76 2.57
CA ILE A 158 7.17 -3.93 3.31
C ILE A 158 6.76 -2.45 3.29
N GLU A 159 6.41 -1.91 2.12
CA GLU A 159 5.95 -0.52 1.96
C GLU A 159 4.72 -0.24 2.85
N ILE A 160 3.73 -1.14 2.84
CA ILE A 160 2.52 -1.00 3.65
C ILE A 160 2.84 -1.08 5.15
N LEU A 161 3.73 -1.99 5.54
CA LEU A 161 4.15 -2.15 6.94
C LEU A 161 4.92 -0.91 7.43
N GLU A 162 5.78 -0.32 6.60
CA GLU A 162 6.45 0.97 6.89
C GLU A 162 5.47 2.12 7.06
N GLN A 163 4.41 2.15 6.25
CA GLN A 163 3.34 3.14 6.45
C GLN A 163 2.63 2.96 7.80
N ILE A 164 2.49 1.73 8.30
CA ILE A 164 1.95 1.50 9.65
C ILE A 164 2.90 2.03 10.72
N GLU A 165 4.22 1.83 10.57
CA GLU A 165 5.23 2.30 11.52
C GLU A 165 5.28 3.83 11.64
N GLN A 166 4.85 4.55 10.60
CA GLN A 166 4.73 6.01 10.59
C GLN A 166 3.45 6.54 11.29
N LEU A 167 2.48 5.66 11.59
CA LEU A 167 1.23 6.03 12.26
C LEU A 167 1.38 5.93 13.79
N PRO A 168 0.63 6.73 14.56
CA PRO A 168 0.55 6.52 16.00
C PRO A 168 -0.07 5.13 16.26
N TRP A 169 0.59 4.34 17.10
CA TRP A 169 0.14 2.99 17.39
C TRP A 169 -1.18 3.03 18.19
N ILE A 170 -2.27 2.58 17.56
CA ILE A 170 -3.59 2.42 18.18
C ILE A 170 -4.05 1.01 17.84
N GLY A 171 -3.72 0.06 18.72
CA GLY A 171 -4.04 -1.35 18.54
C GLY A 171 -3.60 -2.19 19.74
N THR A 172 -4.01 -3.45 19.77
CA THR A 172 -3.62 -4.38 20.84
C THR A 172 -2.23 -4.95 20.61
N ASP A 173 -1.55 -5.40 21.66
CA ASP A 173 -0.27 -6.09 21.54
C ASP A 173 -0.33 -7.32 20.63
N ILE A 174 -1.49 -7.99 20.53
CA ILE A 174 -1.72 -9.09 19.57
C ILE A 174 -1.63 -8.58 18.12
N ASN A 175 -2.23 -7.43 17.82
CA ASN A 175 -2.12 -6.82 16.49
C ASN A 175 -0.67 -6.44 16.19
N LYS A 176 0.07 -5.96 17.20
CA LYS A 176 1.48 -5.59 17.08
C LYS A 176 2.34 -6.80 16.74
N VAL A 177 2.11 -7.92 17.43
CA VAL A 177 2.78 -9.19 17.15
C VAL A 177 2.51 -9.65 15.72
N ALA A 178 1.26 -9.56 15.24
CA ALA A 178 0.92 -9.95 13.87
C ALA A 178 1.66 -9.08 12.83
N ILE A 179 1.75 -7.76 13.05
CA ILE A 179 2.46 -6.83 12.15
C ILE A 179 3.96 -7.11 12.14
N TYR A 180 4.58 -7.30 13.30
CA TYR A 180 5.99 -7.68 13.37
C TYR A 180 6.26 -9.05 12.76
N LEU A 181 5.33 -10.00 12.89
CA LEU A 181 5.47 -11.30 12.25
C LEU A 181 5.44 -11.17 10.72
N ASN A 182 4.49 -10.41 10.19
CA ASN A 182 4.45 -10.10 8.75
C ASN A 182 5.76 -9.45 8.27
N ARG A 183 6.31 -8.51 9.05
CA ARG A 183 7.58 -7.87 8.72
C ARG A 183 8.75 -8.85 8.77
N ALA A 184 8.83 -9.70 9.79
CA ALA A 184 9.85 -10.73 9.89
C ALA A 184 9.81 -11.70 8.68
N ILE A 185 8.61 -12.10 8.26
CA ILE A 185 8.42 -12.95 7.07
C ILE A 185 8.91 -12.23 5.79
N CYS A 186 8.56 -10.97 5.60
CA CYS A 186 9.02 -10.20 4.44
C CYS A 186 10.55 -10.09 4.39
N GLU A 187 11.17 -9.65 5.49
CA GLU A 187 12.61 -9.49 5.63
C GLU A 187 13.34 -10.83 5.41
N GLN A 188 12.79 -11.91 5.96
CA GLN A 188 13.29 -13.26 5.73
C GLN A 188 13.22 -13.65 4.24
N SER A 189 12.14 -13.31 3.54
CA SER A 189 11.93 -13.64 2.14
C SER A 189 12.91 -12.91 1.22
N ILE A 190 13.21 -11.64 1.49
CA ILE A 190 14.25 -10.87 0.78
C ILE A 190 15.68 -11.15 1.29
N ASN A 191 15.84 -12.18 2.13
CA ASN A 191 17.11 -12.64 2.70
C ASN A 191 17.83 -11.64 3.63
N ASN A 192 17.09 -10.68 4.20
CA ASN A 192 17.57 -9.79 5.25
C ASN A 192 17.37 -10.42 6.64
N LEU A 193 18.15 -11.47 6.91
CA LEU A 193 17.93 -12.35 8.07
C LEU A 193 18.17 -11.65 9.42
N ASP A 194 19.01 -10.64 9.47
CA ASP A 194 19.28 -9.89 10.71
C ASP A 194 18.12 -8.96 11.06
N ASN A 195 17.51 -8.31 10.06
CA ASN A 195 16.31 -7.52 10.28
C ASN A 195 15.09 -8.40 10.62
N ALA A 196 14.99 -9.58 9.98
CA ALA A 196 13.97 -10.56 10.36
C ALA A 196 14.08 -10.95 11.85
N LEU A 197 15.30 -11.21 12.34
CA LEU A 197 15.54 -11.50 13.77
C LEU A 197 15.25 -10.29 14.67
N TYR A 198 15.54 -9.07 14.22
CA TYR A 198 15.19 -7.85 14.96
C TYR A 198 13.70 -7.80 15.28
N TYR A 199 12.83 -8.06 14.30
CA TYR A 199 11.38 -8.07 14.53
C TYR A 199 10.93 -9.26 15.40
N ILE A 200 11.54 -10.44 15.23
CA ILE A 200 11.30 -11.60 16.09
C ILE A 200 11.64 -11.32 17.55
N ASP A 201 12.74 -10.62 17.84
CA ASP A 201 13.14 -10.28 19.20
C ASP A 201 12.14 -9.31 19.86
N HIS A 202 11.47 -8.46 19.06
CA HIS A 202 10.37 -7.62 19.55
C HIS A 202 9.13 -8.44 19.90
N ILE A 203 8.79 -9.43 19.07
CA ILE A 203 7.69 -10.35 19.34
C ILE A 203 7.96 -11.15 20.61
N GLU A 204 9.18 -11.68 20.77
CA GLU A 204 9.57 -12.48 21.93
C GLU A 204 9.39 -11.71 23.24
N LYS A 205 9.79 -10.43 23.28
CA LYS A 205 9.57 -9.56 24.45
C LYS A 205 8.09 -9.39 24.80
N LEU A 206 7.22 -9.25 23.81
CA LEU A 206 5.77 -9.14 24.00
C LEU A 206 5.16 -10.48 24.43
N ALA A 207 5.58 -11.59 23.82
CA ALA A 207 5.12 -12.93 24.13
C ALA A 207 5.51 -13.37 25.56
N LEU A 208 6.66 -12.93 26.08
CA LEU A 208 7.05 -13.16 27.48
C LEU A 208 6.09 -12.51 28.49
N GLN A 209 5.47 -11.39 28.12
CA GLN A 209 4.48 -10.70 28.96
C GLN A 209 3.09 -11.32 28.84
N HIS A 210 2.81 -11.97 27.71
CA HIS A 210 1.51 -12.55 27.38
C HIS A 210 1.68 -13.96 26.75
N PRO A 211 1.83 -15.00 27.59
CA PRO A 211 2.14 -16.36 27.13
C PRO A 211 1.10 -17.01 26.20
N HIS A 212 -0.07 -16.40 26.03
CA HIS A 212 -1.16 -16.88 25.18
C HIS A 212 -1.05 -16.42 23.72
N TYR A 213 -0.01 -15.68 23.35
CA TYR A 213 0.22 -15.28 21.94
C TYR A 213 0.60 -16.46 21.07
N SER A 214 0.25 -16.37 19.78
CA SER A 214 0.44 -17.43 18.79
C SER A 214 1.86 -17.98 18.80
N LEU A 215 2.01 -19.30 18.66
CA LEU A 215 3.32 -19.97 18.53
C LEU A 215 3.98 -19.75 17.15
N ASN A 216 3.30 -19.09 16.21
CA ASN A 216 3.77 -18.92 14.83
C ASN A 216 5.11 -18.16 14.74
N TRP A 217 5.40 -17.25 15.66
CA TRP A 217 6.68 -16.54 15.66
C TRP A 217 7.88 -17.45 15.97
N LEU A 218 7.70 -18.50 16.78
CA LEU A 218 8.76 -19.49 17.04
C LEU A 218 9.05 -20.28 15.77
N LEU A 219 8.00 -20.62 15.03
CA LEU A 219 8.11 -21.31 13.75
C LEU A 219 8.86 -20.45 12.72
N GLU A 220 8.51 -19.17 12.58
CA GLU A 220 9.24 -18.25 11.71
C GLU A 220 10.70 -18.06 12.15
N LYS A 221 10.96 -17.91 13.46
CA LYS A 221 12.33 -17.85 14.01
C LYS A 221 13.14 -19.10 13.64
N ALA A 222 12.53 -20.29 13.69
CA ALA A 222 13.17 -21.51 13.24
C ALA A 222 13.45 -21.51 11.72
N LYS A 223 12.54 -21.02 10.88
CA LYS A 223 12.77 -20.86 9.42
C LYS A 223 13.96 -19.93 9.14
N ILE A 224 14.11 -18.83 9.90
CA ILE A 224 15.27 -17.94 9.81
C ILE A 224 16.56 -18.67 10.19
N TYR A 225 16.57 -19.44 11.28
CA TYR A 225 17.73 -20.23 11.70
C TYR A 225 18.13 -21.30 10.68
N ILE A 226 17.17 -21.95 10.02
CA ILE A 226 17.46 -22.85 8.88
C ILE A 226 18.20 -22.09 7.79
N LYS A 227 17.75 -20.89 7.39
CA LYS A 227 18.42 -20.07 6.37
C LYS A 227 19.82 -19.62 6.80
N LYS A 228 20.07 -19.38 8.09
CA LYS A 228 21.41 -19.07 8.64
C LYS A 228 22.30 -20.30 8.82
N GLY A 229 21.84 -21.51 8.49
CA GLY A 229 22.58 -22.76 8.68
C GLY A 229 22.66 -23.24 10.13
N LEU A 230 21.88 -22.64 11.04
CA LEU A 230 21.82 -23.01 12.47
C LEU A 230 20.82 -24.16 12.70
N THR A 231 21.01 -25.27 11.97
CA THR A 231 20.04 -26.36 11.88
C THR A 231 19.69 -26.99 13.23
N LYS A 232 20.67 -27.19 14.12
CA LYS A 232 20.43 -27.76 15.46
C LYS A 232 19.50 -26.89 16.32
N LYS A 233 19.71 -25.57 16.31
CA LYS A 233 18.84 -24.62 17.04
C LYS A 233 17.44 -24.62 16.47
N ALA A 234 17.32 -24.65 15.14
CA ALA A 234 16.02 -24.72 14.48
C ALA A 234 15.28 -26.03 14.80
N GLU A 235 15.98 -27.16 14.81
CA GLU A 235 15.41 -28.47 15.15
C GLU A 235 14.85 -28.51 16.58
N GLU A 236 15.65 -28.07 17.57
CA GLU A 236 15.22 -27.98 18.98
C GLU A 236 13.94 -27.14 19.13
N MET A 237 13.90 -25.99 18.45
CA MET A 237 12.74 -25.10 18.45
C MET A 237 11.50 -25.72 17.80
N LEU A 238 11.66 -26.34 16.63
CA LEU A 238 10.53 -26.96 15.90
C LEU A 238 9.92 -28.12 16.69
N LEU A 239 10.75 -28.91 17.39
CA LEU A 239 10.27 -29.99 18.27
C LEU A 239 9.46 -29.42 19.46
N GLU A 240 9.91 -28.32 20.05
CA GLU A 240 9.17 -27.65 21.13
C GLU A 240 7.82 -27.10 20.65
N VAL A 241 7.80 -26.42 19.49
CA VAL A 241 6.57 -25.88 18.89
C VAL A 241 5.59 -26.99 18.56
N SER A 242 6.06 -28.05 17.91
CA SER A 242 5.24 -29.22 17.54
C SER A 242 4.56 -29.83 18.77
N LYS A 243 5.31 -30.02 19.85
CA LYS A 243 4.76 -30.58 21.09
C LYS A 243 3.69 -29.67 21.70
N LYS A 244 3.95 -28.36 21.79
CA LYS A 244 3.00 -27.40 22.36
C LYS A 244 1.72 -27.29 21.52
N ARG A 245 1.82 -27.28 20.19
CA ARG A 245 0.64 -27.23 19.30
C ARG A 245 -0.20 -28.48 19.41
N GLN A 246 0.40 -29.67 19.45
CA GLN A 246 -0.33 -30.92 19.69
C GLN A 246 -1.08 -30.90 21.03
N GLU A 247 -0.47 -30.35 22.09
CA GLU A 247 -1.13 -30.22 23.41
C GLU A 247 -2.27 -29.18 23.42
N ILE A 248 -2.13 -28.06 22.70
CA ILE A 248 -3.09 -26.95 22.71
C ILE A 248 -4.26 -27.19 21.75
N GLU A 249 -3.98 -27.64 20.54
CA GLU A 249 -4.95 -27.72 19.43
C GLU A 249 -5.63 -29.08 19.36
N ASP A 250 -5.22 -30.04 20.20
CA ASP A 250 -5.72 -31.42 20.20
C ASP A 250 -5.64 -32.06 18.79
N VAL A 251 -4.54 -31.76 18.10
CA VAL A 251 -4.24 -32.29 16.76
C VAL A 251 -3.23 -33.43 16.86
N GLU A 252 -3.40 -34.46 16.05
CA GLU A 252 -2.48 -35.60 16.00
C GLU A 252 -1.09 -35.18 15.50
N PHE A 253 -1.04 -34.27 14.53
CA PHE A 253 0.21 -33.80 13.90
C PHE A 253 0.23 -32.28 13.74
N ASP A 254 1.35 -31.66 14.10
CA ASP A 254 1.70 -30.30 13.66
C ASP A 254 2.43 -30.39 12.30
N SER A 255 1.63 -30.50 11.24
CA SER A 255 2.10 -30.70 9.87
C SER A 255 3.17 -29.69 9.46
N GLU A 256 3.00 -28.42 9.79
CA GLU A 256 3.92 -27.36 9.36
C GLU A 256 5.30 -27.55 10.01
N SER A 257 5.38 -27.75 11.33
CA SER A 257 6.67 -27.99 12.01
C SER A 257 7.34 -29.26 11.51
N LEU A 258 6.57 -30.32 11.24
CA LEU A 258 7.09 -31.59 10.73
C LEU A 258 7.62 -31.48 9.29
N ILE A 259 7.02 -30.63 8.43
CA ILE A 259 7.57 -30.30 7.11
C ILE A 259 8.96 -29.66 7.25
N TYR A 260 9.13 -28.67 8.14
CA TYR A 260 10.42 -28.01 8.32
C TYR A 260 11.46 -28.88 9.02
N LEU A 261 11.06 -29.78 9.94
CA LEU A 261 11.93 -30.82 10.46
C LEU A 261 12.42 -31.77 9.35
N SER A 262 11.53 -32.16 8.43
CA SER A 262 11.92 -32.98 7.26
C SER A 262 12.91 -32.24 6.35
N LYS A 263 12.77 -30.92 6.22
CA LYS A 263 13.74 -30.08 5.50
C LYS A 263 15.12 -30.09 6.17
N ILE A 264 15.16 -30.02 7.51
CA ILE A 264 16.41 -30.16 8.28
C ILE A 264 17.01 -31.55 8.09
N ASP A 265 16.19 -32.61 8.11
CA ASP A 265 16.64 -33.98 7.85
C ASP A 265 17.31 -34.10 6.48
N VAL A 266 16.75 -33.51 5.42
CA VAL A 266 17.39 -33.46 4.09
C VAL A 266 18.71 -32.68 4.09
N ILE A 267 18.79 -31.53 4.77
CA ILE A 267 20.03 -30.74 4.89
C ILE A 267 21.13 -31.56 5.58
N ASN A 268 20.76 -32.36 6.58
CA ASN A 268 21.66 -33.24 7.32
C ASN A 268 21.86 -34.61 6.65
N GLU A 269 21.44 -34.77 5.39
CA GLU A 269 21.54 -36.01 4.60
C GLU A 269 20.82 -37.24 5.20
N LYS A 270 19.88 -37.01 6.13
CA LYS A 270 19.01 -38.04 6.73
C LYS A 270 17.77 -38.29 5.87
N TYR A 271 17.98 -38.65 4.61
CA TYR A 271 16.90 -38.71 3.61
C TYR A 271 15.77 -39.68 3.98
N GLN A 272 16.09 -40.85 4.55
CA GLN A 272 15.09 -41.83 4.95
C GLN A 272 14.18 -41.30 6.07
N SER A 273 14.76 -40.61 7.05
CA SER A 273 14.01 -39.98 8.15
C SER A 273 13.10 -38.88 7.66
N ALA A 274 13.54 -38.07 6.69
CA ALA A 274 12.70 -37.06 6.06
C ALA A 274 11.47 -37.70 5.38
N ILE A 275 11.66 -38.77 4.61
CA ILE A 275 10.57 -39.47 3.91
C ILE A 275 9.58 -40.08 4.91
N GLU A 276 10.06 -40.75 5.95
CA GLU A 276 9.21 -41.35 6.99
C GLU A 276 8.37 -40.28 7.70
N ARG A 277 8.98 -39.15 8.06
CA ARG A 277 8.29 -38.02 8.69
C ARG A 277 7.19 -37.45 7.79
N LEU A 278 7.47 -37.27 6.50
CA LEU A 278 6.49 -36.78 5.54
C LEU A 278 5.34 -37.76 5.29
N ASN A 279 5.63 -39.06 5.19
CA ASN A 279 4.59 -40.08 4.99
C ASN A 279 3.53 -40.06 6.11
N ASN A 280 3.93 -39.75 7.35
CA ASN A 280 3.02 -39.67 8.50
C ASN A 280 2.05 -38.48 8.43
N ILE A 281 2.41 -37.41 7.70
CA ILE A 281 1.59 -36.19 7.62
C ILE A 281 0.99 -35.94 6.23
N GLU A 282 1.39 -36.70 5.20
CA GLU A 282 1.01 -36.42 3.82
C GLU A 282 -0.50 -36.35 3.62
N THR A 283 -1.26 -37.30 4.15
CA THR A 283 -2.72 -37.30 4.07
C THR A 283 -3.31 -36.02 4.66
N LYS A 284 -2.84 -35.61 5.84
CA LYS A 284 -3.31 -34.41 6.53
C LYS A 284 -2.97 -33.15 5.75
N VAL A 285 -1.74 -33.01 5.27
CA VAL A 285 -1.30 -31.88 4.43
C VAL A 285 -2.14 -31.74 3.16
N LEU A 286 -2.53 -32.86 2.54
CA LEU A 286 -3.37 -32.86 1.34
C LEU A 286 -4.84 -32.52 1.67
N GLU A 287 -5.34 -32.93 2.84
CA GLU A 287 -6.68 -32.58 3.33
C GLU A 287 -6.81 -31.09 3.67
N ASP A 288 -5.76 -30.49 4.24
CA ASP A 288 -5.72 -29.07 4.59
C ASP A 288 -5.70 -28.16 3.35
N ARG A 289 -5.35 -28.71 2.17
CA ARG A 289 -5.38 -28.04 0.85
C ARG A 289 -4.56 -26.74 0.76
N GLU A 290 -3.60 -26.56 1.65
CA GLU A 290 -2.72 -25.39 1.64
C GLU A 290 -1.60 -25.59 0.62
N LEU A 291 -1.75 -24.95 -0.54
CA LEU A 291 -0.87 -25.16 -1.70
C LEU A 291 0.62 -24.91 -1.38
N THR A 292 0.93 -23.97 -0.49
CA THR A 292 2.30 -23.68 -0.07
C THR A 292 2.93 -24.85 0.69
N ASN A 293 2.21 -25.46 1.62
CA ASN A 293 2.69 -26.61 2.38
C ASN A 293 2.82 -27.85 1.49
N ILE A 294 1.87 -28.08 0.59
CA ILE A 294 1.95 -29.15 -0.43
C ILE A 294 3.19 -28.95 -1.32
N LYS A 295 3.43 -27.71 -1.81
CA LYS A 295 4.63 -27.36 -2.59
C LYS A 295 5.90 -27.72 -1.83
N ILE A 296 6.03 -27.28 -0.58
CA ILE A 296 7.24 -27.54 0.21
C ILE A 296 7.44 -29.04 0.43
N MET A 297 6.38 -29.76 0.81
CA MET A 297 6.41 -31.21 1.03
C MET A 297 6.90 -31.97 -0.21
N TYR A 298 6.33 -31.72 -1.39
CA TYR A 298 6.75 -32.40 -2.62
C TYR A 298 8.20 -32.07 -3.02
N ASN A 299 8.65 -30.84 -2.78
CA ASN A 299 10.06 -30.50 -3.00
C ASN A 299 10.98 -31.29 -2.07
N ILE A 300 10.62 -31.45 -0.79
CA ILE A 300 11.41 -32.23 0.18
C ILE A 300 11.45 -33.71 -0.22
N TYR A 301 10.32 -34.31 -0.61
CA TYR A 301 10.31 -35.68 -1.15
C TYR A 301 11.24 -35.84 -2.35
N ASN A 302 11.15 -34.93 -3.33
CA ASN A 302 12.04 -34.93 -4.50
C ASN A 302 13.52 -34.91 -4.09
N LEU A 303 13.91 -33.98 -3.20
CA LEU A 303 15.29 -33.86 -2.72
C LEU A 303 15.76 -35.10 -1.93
N ALA A 304 14.90 -35.67 -1.08
CA ALA A 304 15.22 -36.85 -0.30
C ALA A 304 15.42 -38.10 -1.19
N TYR A 305 14.49 -38.38 -2.10
CA TYR A 305 14.62 -39.50 -3.03
C TYR A 305 15.81 -39.33 -3.98
N LYS A 306 16.10 -38.10 -4.41
CA LYS A 306 17.31 -37.80 -5.19
C LYS A 306 18.58 -38.09 -4.38
N GLY A 307 18.62 -37.74 -3.10
CA GLY A 307 19.71 -38.06 -2.17
C GLY A 307 19.93 -39.57 -2.01
N LEU A 308 18.84 -40.35 -1.97
CA LEU A 308 18.89 -41.82 -1.98
C LEU A 308 19.19 -42.44 -3.35
N LYS A 309 19.32 -41.63 -4.40
CA LYS A 309 19.49 -42.04 -5.81
C LYS A 309 18.31 -42.83 -6.38
N GLU A 310 17.12 -42.68 -5.79
CA GLU A 310 15.85 -43.20 -6.30
C GLU A 310 15.23 -42.22 -7.32
N TYR A 311 15.87 -42.08 -8.48
CA TYR A 311 15.56 -41.01 -9.44
C TYR A 311 14.15 -41.05 -10.01
N GLU A 312 13.53 -42.24 -10.15
CA GLU A 312 12.16 -42.37 -10.64
C GLU A 312 11.15 -41.74 -9.68
N LYS A 313 11.29 -42.01 -8.37
CA LYS A 313 10.45 -41.37 -7.35
C LYS A 313 10.74 -39.89 -7.23
N ALA A 314 12.02 -39.50 -7.26
CA ALA A 314 12.40 -38.08 -7.24
C ALA A 314 11.74 -37.30 -8.38
N TYR A 315 11.77 -37.86 -9.60
CA TYR A 315 11.14 -37.27 -10.78
C TYR A 315 9.61 -37.16 -10.61
N CYS A 316 8.94 -38.20 -10.10
CA CYS A 316 7.49 -38.17 -9.82
C CYS A 316 7.11 -37.02 -8.87
N TYR A 317 7.85 -36.82 -7.77
CA TYR A 317 7.58 -35.72 -6.85
C TYR A 317 7.97 -34.35 -7.42
N LEU A 318 8.97 -34.29 -8.30
CA LEU A 318 9.29 -33.07 -9.04
C LEU A 318 8.15 -32.67 -9.97
N GLU A 319 7.54 -33.60 -10.71
CA GLU A 319 6.38 -33.30 -11.56
C GLU A 319 5.19 -32.78 -10.75
N LYS A 320 4.90 -33.42 -9.60
CA LYS A 320 3.87 -32.92 -8.67
C LYS A 320 4.18 -31.51 -8.16
N TRP A 321 5.44 -31.24 -7.81
CA TRP A 321 5.89 -29.92 -7.38
C TRP A 321 5.69 -28.85 -8.48
N ILE A 322 6.08 -29.14 -9.72
CA ILE A 322 5.91 -28.23 -10.87
C ILE A 322 4.43 -27.92 -11.11
N GLU A 323 3.54 -28.90 -10.98
CA GLU A 323 2.11 -28.68 -11.16
C GLU A 323 1.54 -27.72 -10.10
N ILE A 324 1.92 -27.89 -8.83
CA ILE A 324 1.53 -26.96 -7.76
C ILE A 324 2.13 -25.56 -7.99
N GLU A 325 3.39 -25.48 -8.41
CA GLU A 325 4.03 -24.20 -8.73
C GLU A 325 3.28 -23.46 -9.85
N LYS A 326 2.85 -24.18 -10.89
CA LYS A 326 2.06 -23.61 -11.99
C LYS A 326 0.69 -23.10 -11.53
N GLN A 327 0.04 -23.79 -10.59
CA GLN A 327 -1.23 -23.34 -10.02
C GLN A 327 -1.04 -22.06 -9.19
N LEU A 328 -0.04 -22.04 -8.30
CA LEU A 328 0.30 -20.86 -7.49
C LEU A 328 0.65 -19.67 -8.38
N ARG A 329 1.44 -19.86 -9.44
CA ARG A 329 1.81 -18.79 -10.38
C ARG A 329 0.60 -18.16 -11.05
N LYS A 330 -0.38 -18.95 -11.50
CA LYS A 330 -1.63 -18.42 -12.09
C LYS A 330 -2.43 -17.58 -11.09
N ILE A 331 -2.51 -18.04 -9.85
CA ILE A 331 -3.20 -17.33 -8.76
C ILE A 331 -2.48 -16.00 -8.48
N GLN A 332 -1.15 -16.05 -8.40
CA GLN A 332 -0.28 -14.91 -8.18
C GLN A 332 -0.39 -13.88 -9.32
N GLU A 333 -0.28 -14.30 -10.58
CA GLU A 333 -0.41 -13.43 -11.76
C GLU A 333 -1.75 -12.68 -11.76
N LYS A 334 -2.85 -13.36 -11.42
CA LYS A 334 -4.17 -12.73 -11.31
C LYS A 334 -4.19 -11.66 -10.21
N ALA A 335 -3.58 -11.93 -9.06
CA ALA A 335 -3.51 -10.98 -7.95
C ALA A 335 -2.61 -9.78 -8.28
N ILE A 336 -1.44 -10.00 -8.87
CA ILE A 336 -0.50 -8.95 -9.29
C ILE A 336 -1.15 -8.05 -10.35
N PHE A 337 -1.90 -8.62 -11.30
CA PHE A 337 -2.62 -7.81 -12.28
C PHE A 337 -3.60 -6.83 -11.60
N THR A 338 -4.36 -7.29 -10.61
CA THR A 338 -5.25 -6.43 -9.81
C THR A 338 -4.47 -5.37 -9.04
N VAL A 339 -3.33 -5.72 -8.47
CA VAL A 339 -2.44 -4.80 -7.76
C VAL A 339 -1.97 -3.66 -8.67
N LEU A 340 -1.55 -3.99 -9.89
CA LEU A 340 -1.10 -3.00 -10.88
C LEU A 340 -2.26 -2.12 -11.37
N ASP A 341 -3.46 -2.69 -11.54
CA ASP A 341 -4.66 -1.94 -11.93
C ASP A 341 -5.05 -0.91 -10.85
N GLU A 342 -5.07 -1.31 -9.58
CA GLU A 342 -5.33 -0.40 -8.45
C GLU A 342 -4.25 0.70 -8.34
N GLN A 343 -2.97 0.36 -8.51
CA GLN A 343 -1.90 1.36 -8.53
C GLN A 343 -2.07 2.36 -9.68
N LYS A 344 -2.44 1.87 -10.87
CA LYS A 344 -2.70 2.71 -12.03
C LYS A 344 -3.88 3.65 -11.79
N LYS A 345 -4.97 3.15 -11.20
CA LYS A 345 -6.13 3.96 -10.81
C LYS A 345 -5.73 5.05 -9.80
N ASN A 346 -4.99 4.69 -8.75
CA ASN A 346 -4.50 5.66 -7.75
C ASN A 346 -3.59 6.73 -8.35
N MET A 347 -2.67 6.35 -9.25
CA MET A 347 -1.83 7.30 -9.98
C MET A 347 -2.65 8.25 -10.85
N LEU A 348 -3.65 7.71 -11.55
CA LEU A 348 -4.55 8.49 -12.40
C LEU A 348 -5.36 9.50 -11.57
N ASP A 349 -5.93 9.07 -10.44
CA ASP A 349 -6.69 9.93 -9.53
C ASP A 349 -5.82 11.04 -8.93
N LYS A 350 -4.58 10.71 -8.52
CA LYS A 350 -3.60 11.71 -8.05
C LYS A 350 -3.26 12.74 -9.13
N ASN A 351 -3.04 12.29 -10.36
CA ASN A 351 -2.75 13.18 -11.49
C ASN A 351 -3.95 14.08 -11.83
N TYR A 352 -5.17 13.54 -11.81
CA TYR A 352 -6.39 14.32 -12.01
C TYR A 352 -6.58 15.38 -10.91
N LYS A 353 -6.36 15.01 -9.65
CA LYS A 353 -6.46 15.96 -8.53
C LYS A 353 -5.43 17.08 -8.67
N MET A 354 -4.19 16.74 -9.00
CA MET A 354 -3.13 17.72 -9.25
C MET A 354 -3.51 18.68 -10.40
N LEU A 355 -4.00 18.14 -11.52
CA LEU A 355 -4.43 18.94 -12.66
C LEU A 355 -5.62 19.85 -12.32
N TYR A 356 -6.57 19.36 -11.53
CA TYR A 356 -7.71 20.14 -11.06
C TYR A 356 -7.27 21.30 -10.17
N GLU A 357 -6.39 21.05 -9.21
CA GLU A 357 -5.81 22.07 -8.33
C GLU A 357 -5.03 23.13 -9.13
N GLN A 358 -4.25 22.70 -10.12
CA GLN A 358 -3.56 23.60 -11.06
C GLN A 358 -4.54 24.48 -11.84
N ASN A 359 -5.62 23.90 -12.39
CA ASN A 359 -6.63 24.66 -13.13
C ASN A 359 -7.37 25.67 -12.24
N GLN A 360 -7.68 25.34 -10.98
CA GLN A 360 -8.27 26.27 -10.03
C GLN A 360 -7.34 27.45 -9.72
N LEU A 361 -6.05 27.17 -9.56
CA LEU A 361 -5.03 28.21 -9.37
C LEU A 361 -5.01 29.16 -10.58
N ILE A 362 -4.92 28.61 -11.81
CA ILE A 362 -4.93 29.38 -13.06
C ILE A 362 -6.19 30.26 -13.16
N TYR A 363 -7.36 29.71 -12.85
CA TYR A 363 -8.61 30.46 -12.88
C TYR A 363 -8.61 31.63 -11.89
N LYS A 364 -8.15 31.40 -10.66
CA LYS A 364 -8.01 32.45 -9.63
C LYS A 364 -7.09 33.58 -10.08
N ILE A 365 -5.94 33.24 -10.68
CA ILE A 365 -5.00 34.22 -11.22
C ILE A 365 -5.63 35.01 -12.36
N GLY A 366 -6.29 34.32 -13.29
CA GLY A 366 -7.01 34.96 -14.41
C GLY A 366 -8.05 35.97 -13.91
N GLN A 367 -8.85 35.61 -12.90
CA GLN A 367 -9.81 36.52 -12.27
C GLN A 367 -9.13 37.72 -11.61
N ASN A 368 -8.05 37.49 -10.85
CA ASN A 368 -7.29 38.56 -10.22
C ASN A 368 -6.75 39.54 -11.26
N ILE A 369 -6.13 39.05 -12.33
CA ILE A 369 -5.63 39.89 -13.44
C ILE A 369 -6.79 40.69 -14.06
N ILE A 370 -7.91 40.04 -14.39
CA ILE A 370 -9.08 40.68 -15.01
C ILE A 370 -9.65 41.79 -14.11
N SER A 371 -9.80 41.53 -12.81
CA SER A 371 -10.33 42.50 -11.85
C SER A 371 -9.43 43.74 -11.67
N ASN A 372 -8.15 43.63 -12.02
CA ASN A 372 -7.16 44.69 -11.90
C ASN A 372 -6.81 45.36 -13.24
N LEU A 373 -7.46 45.01 -14.35
CA LEU A 373 -7.15 45.54 -15.70
C LEU A 373 -7.17 47.07 -15.80
N ASN A 374 -7.94 47.75 -14.95
CA ASN A 374 -8.08 49.21 -14.94
C ASN A 374 -7.06 49.94 -14.03
N LYS A 375 -6.18 49.22 -13.33
CA LYS A 375 -5.13 49.83 -12.51
C LYS A 375 -4.01 50.37 -13.41
N LYS A 376 -3.39 51.48 -13.00
CA LYS A 376 -2.27 52.10 -13.75
C LYS A 376 -1.09 51.14 -14.00
N ASP A 377 -0.89 50.14 -13.13
CA ASP A 377 0.26 49.22 -13.17
C ASP A 377 -0.15 47.74 -13.29
N ILE A 378 -0.96 47.38 -14.29
CA ILE A 378 -1.42 46.00 -14.52
C ILE A 378 -0.26 44.98 -14.61
N PHE A 379 0.87 45.35 -15.21
CA PHE A 379 2.03 44.47 -15.34
C PHE A 379 2.65 44.12 -13.99
N LYS A 380 2.62 45.04 -13.01
CA LYS A 380 3.09 44.77 -11.65
C LYS A 380 2.19 43.75 -10.96
N VAL A 381 0.87 43.87 -11.14
CA VAL A 381 -0.09 42.89 -10.63
C VAL A 381 0.17 41.51 -11.25
N ILE A 382 0.40 41.44 -12.56
CA ILE A 382 0.75 40.18 -13.24
C ILE A 382 2.02 39.57 -12.63
N ALA A 383 3.07 40.37 -12.40
CA ALA A 383 4.30 39.89 -11.80
C ALA A 383 4.12 39.38 -10.36
N GLU A 384 3.34 40.08 -9.53
CA GLU A 384 2.99 39.66 -8.17
C GLU A 384 2.21 38.33 -8.16
N GLU A 385 1.22 38.18 -9.05
CA GLU A 385 0.46 36.93 -9.19
C GLU A 385 1.34 35.78 -9.66
N ILE A 386 2.27 36.01 -10.60
CA ILE A 386 3.23 35.00 -11.03
C ILE A 386 4.17 34.61 -9.89
N LYS A 387 4.60 35.56 -9.05
CA LYS A 387 5.48 35.31 -7.91
C LYS A 387 4.86 34.36 -6.88
N ASN A 388 3.53 34.36 -6.78
CA ASN A 388 2.78 33.44 -5.91
C ASN A 388 2.81 31.98 -6.39
N ILE A 389 3.16 31.73 -7.66
CA ILE A 389 3.14 30.40 -8.29
C ILE A 389 4.56 29.90 -8.51
N LEU A 390 5.42 30.79 -9.00
CA LEU A 390 6.75 30.48 -9.48
C LEU A 390 7.73 31.45 -8.84
N ASN A 391 8.67 30.89 -8.09
CA ASN A 391 9.76 31.69 -7.54
C ASN A 391 10.74 32.07 -8.66
N TYR A 392 11.03 33.36 -8.79
CA TYR A 392 11.93 33.89 -9.82
C TYR A 392 12.84 34.96 -9.25
N ASP A 393 14.04 35.08 -9.83
CA ASP A 393 14.97 36.17 -9.51
C ASP A 393 14.74 37.35 -10.47
N ILE A 394 14.36 37.07 -11.73
CA ILE A 394 14.06 38.09 -12.73
C ILE A 394 12.74 37.76 -13.44
N ILE A 395 11.89 38.77 -13.62
CA ILE A 395 10.72 38.72 -14.50
C ILE A 395 10.73 39.91 -15.46
N GLN A 396 10.43 39.65 -16.72
CA GLN A 396 10.34 40.68 -17.77
C GLN A 396 9.05 40.48 -18.55
N ILE A 397 8.31 41.57 -18.73
CA ILE A 397 7.14 41.60 -19.62
C ILE A 397 7.45 42.55 -20.75
N ILE A 398 7.49 42.02 -21.97
CA ILE A 398 7.75 42.80 -23.18
C ILE A 398 6.53 42.80 -24.08
N VAL A 399 6.30 43.93 -24.75
CA VAL A 399 5.28 44.05 -25.80
C VAL A 399 5.98 44.16 -27.14
N TYR A 400 5.56 43.33 -28.08
CA TYR A 400 6.14 43.23 -29.42
C TYR A 400 5.32 44.05 -30.42
N ASN A 401 6.00 44.89 -31.20
CA ASN A 401 5.42 45.63 -32.30
C ASN A 401 5.82 44.97 -33.63
N GLU A 402 4.85 44.35 -34.30
CA GLU A 402 5.03 43.61 -35.55
C GLU A 402 5.49 44.50 -36.73
N GLU A 403 5.00 45.74 -36.80
CA GLU A 403 5.29 46.66 -37.90
C GLU A 403 6.75 47.15 -37.87
N THR A 404 7.22 47.51 -36.69
CA THR A 404 8.58 48.03 -36.47
C THR A 404 9.60 46.93 -36.19
N LYS A 405 9.14 45.69 -35.90
CA LYS A 405 9.96 44.57 -35.45
C LYS A 405 10.79 44.89 -34.19
N THR A 406 10.22 45.65 -33.27
CA THR A 406 10.84 46.03 -32.00
C THR A 406 10.03 45.50 -30.82
N TYR A 407 10.67 45.33 -29.64
CA TYR A 407 9.92 45.14 -28.40
C TYR A 407 10.23 46.23 -27.38
N GLN A 408 9.23 46.51 -26.55
CA GLN A 408 9.32 47.45 -25.45
C GLN A 408 9.17 46.71 -24.13
N TYR A 409 10.10 46.95 -23.20
CA TYR A 409 9.97 46.52 -21.81
C TYR A 409 8.84 47.30 -21.12
N GLN A 410 7.81 46.58 -20.68
CA GLN A 410 6.71 47.14 -19.88
C GLN A 410 6.98 46.99 -18.39
N LEU A 411 7.67 45.92 -18.00
CA LEU A 411 8.09 45.68 -16.63
C LEU A 411 9.36 44.83 -16.63
N VAL A 412 10.32 45.20 -15.79
CA VAL A 412 11.46 44.37 -15.42
C VAL A 412 11.61 44.45 -13.91
N ILE A 413 11.57 43.30 -13.25
CA ILE A 413 11.88 43.18 -11.82
C ILE A 413 13.04 42.20 -11.70
N GLU A 414 14.08 42.58 -10.97
CA GLU A 414 15.23 41.74 -10.63
C GLU A 414 15.46 41.86 -9.12
N GLU A 415 15.43 40.74 -8.40
CA GLU A 415 15.58 40.68 -6.93
C GLU A 415 14.70 41.72 -6.19
N ASP A 416 13.42 41.83 -6.59
CA ASP A 416 12.43 42.79 -6.06
C ASP A 416 12.66 44.28 -6.38
N GLU A 417 13.68 44.62 -7.17
CA GLU A 417 13.94 45.97 -7.66
C GLU A 417 13.35 46.15 -9.07
N ILE A 418 12.59 47.24 -9.29
CA ILE A 418 12.08 47.60 -10.61
C ILE A 418 13.19 48.27 -11.42
N ILE A 419 13.48 47.73 -12.61
CA ILE A 419 14.49 48.25 -13.54
C ILE A 419 13.81 48.93 -14.72
N ASN A 420 14.22 50.17 -15.03
CA ASN A 420 13.73 50.91 -16.20
C ASN A 420 14.68 50.71 -17.38
N LEU A 421 14.19 50.07 -18.43
CA LEU A 421 14.94 49.80 -19.66
C LEU A 421 14.33 50.51 -20.87
N ASN A 422 15.17 50.95 -21.79
CA ASN A 422 14.74 51.54 -23.06
C ASN A 422 14.25 50.45 -24.04
N SER A 423 13.45 50.84 -25.02
CA SER A 423 13.05 49.97 -26.13
C SER A 423 14.26 49.46 -26.91
N VAL A 424 14.25 48.19 -27.30
CA VAL A 424 15.34 47.54 -28.03
C VAL A 424 14.79 46.93 -29.31
N ASP A 425 15.53 47.08 -30.42
CA ASP A 425 15.23 46.34 -31.65
C ASP A 425 15.28 44.84 -31.37
N ILE A 426 14.46 44.05 -32.07
CA ILE A 426 14.65 42.59 -32.06
C ILE A 426 15.94 42.29 -32.82
N CYS A 427 17.04 42.20 -32.10
CA CYS A 427 18.25 41.60 -32.62
C CYS A 427 18.00 40.11 -32.86
N ASP A 428 18.38 39.62 -34.04
CA ASP A 428 18.49 38.19 -34.30
C ASP A 428 19.49 37.57 -33.29
N GLY A 429 19.08 36.53 -32.57
CA GLY A 429 19.99 35.71 -31.73
C GLY A 429 19.66 35.58 -30.24
N GLY A 430 18.56 36.15 -29.72
CA GLY A 430 18.16 36.00 -28.32
C GLY A 430 16.92 35.14 -28.08
N PHE A 431 16.77 34.57 -26.87
CA PHE A 431 15.64 33.70 -26.51
C PHE A 431 14.26 34.33 -26.73
N ALA A 432 14.05 35.59 -26.35
CA ALA A 432 12.79 36.31 -26.63
C ALA A 432 12.50 36.39 -28.15
N SER A 433 13.53 36.59 -28.98
CA SER A 433 13.35 36.61 -30.43
C SER A 433 12.99 35.22 -30.96
N TYR A 434 13.55 34.15 -30.40
CA TYR A 434 13.21 32.78 -30.80
C TYR A 434 11.74 32.49 -30.47
N SER A 435 11.35 32.72 -29.21
CA SER A 435 9.98 32.52 -28.71
C SER A 435 8.95 33.26 -29.55
N ILE A 436 9.14 34.57 -29.74
CA ILE A 436 8.21 35.43 -30.50
C ILE A 436 8.09 34.99 -31.97
N LYS A 437 9.21 34.69 -32.65
CA LYS A 437 9.18 34.37 -34.08
C LYS A 437 8.56 33.00 -34.36
N ARG A 438 8.73 32.04 -33.46
CA ARG A 438 8.24 30.67 -33.62
C ARG A 438 6.90 30.41 -32.95
N LYS A 439 6.44 31.31 -32.08
CA LYS A 439 5.26 31.12 -31.23
C LYS A 439 5.39 29.88 -30.35
N GLU A 440 6.60 29.66 -29.86
CA GLU A 440 6.99 28.48 -29.07
C GLU A 440 7.46 28.89 -27.69
N ASP A 441 6.99 28.20 -26.67
CA ASP A 441 7.50 28.33 -25.31
C ASP A 441 8.95 27.83 -25.25
N ILE A 442 9.78 28.52 -24.47
CA ILE A 442 11.13 28.09 -24.14
C ILE A 442 11.17 27.77 -22.66
N LEU A 443 11.58 26.56 -22.30
CA LEU A 443 11.86 26.16 -20.93
C LEU A 443 13.25 25.56 -20.86
N ILE A 444 14.13 26.21 -20.10
CA ILE A 444 15.52 25.78 -19.92
C ILE A 444 15.81 25.66 -18.43
N ASN A 445 16.01 24.43 -17.98
CA ASN A 445 16.33 24.08 -16.60
C ASN A 445 17.83 24.26 -16.30
N ASP A 446 18.67 24.22 -17.34
CA ASP A 446 20.12 24.36 -17.26
C ASP A 446 20.66 25.08 -18.51
N VAL A 447 20.79 26.41 -18.42
CA VAL A 447 21.19 27.27 -19.55
C VAL A 447 22.50 26.82 -20.16
N GLU A 448 23.51 26.56 -19.33
CA GLU A 448 24.85 26.14 -19.76
C GLU A 448 24.82 24.93 -20.71
N ASN A 449 23.92 23.97 -20.45
CA ASN A 449 23.83 22.72 -21.19
C ASN A 449 22.67 22.65 -22.19
N GLN A 450 21.82 23.68 -22.30
CA GLN A 450 20.60 23.61 -23.11
C GLN A 450 20.37 24.81 -24.02
N TYR A 451 21.13 25.91 -23.87
CA TYR A 451 20.94 27.13 -24.67
C TYR A 451 20.97 26.88 -26.18
N TYR A 452 21.83 25.96 -26.62
CA TYR A 452 22.10 25.67 -28.04
C TYR A 452 20.88 25.09 -28.78
N ARG A 453 19.86 24.64 -28.05
CA ARG A 453 18.58 24.21 -28.64
C ARG A 453 17.80 25.38 -29.25
N TYR A 454 18.09 26.60 -28.82
CA TYR A 454 17.28 27.79 -29.13
C TYR A 454 18.11 28.94 -29.72
N ILE A 455 19.36 29.13 -29.30
CA ILE A 455 20.21 30.22 -29.79
C ILE A 455 21.61 29.72 -30.15
N ASP A 456 22.21 30.30 -31.19
CA ASP A 456 23.48 29.84 -31.76
C ASP A 456 24.72 30.37 -31.01
N ASP A 457 24.64 31.58 -30.43
CA ASP A 457 25.78 32.26 -29.82
C ASP A 457 25.42 32.84 -28.44
N HIS A 458 25.61 32.02 -27.40
CA HIS A 458 25.34 32.40 -26.00
C HIS A 458 26.29 33.48 -25.49
N ASP A 459 27.56 33.47 -25.92
CA ASP A 459 28.54 34.47 -25.49
C ASP A 459 28.22 35.86 -26.02
N LYS A 460 27.73 35.95 -27.27
CA LYS A 460 27.19 37.18 -27.84
C LYS A 460 25.92 37.61 -27.11
N TYR A 461 25.01 36.68 -26.83
CA TYR A 461 23.78 36.95 -26.06
C TYR A 461 24.10 37.55 -24.67
N LEU A 462 25.09 37.00 -23.96
CA LEU A 462 25.55 37.53 -22.68
C LEU A 462 26.18 38.93 -22.83
N LYS A 463 27.04 39.15 -23.83
CA LYS A 463 27.72 40.44 -24.05
C LYS A 463 26.79 41.59 -24.43
N GLU A 464 25.73 41.31 -25.18
CA GLU A 464 24.79 42.35 -25.66
C GLU A 464 23.74 42.75 -24.62
N LYS A 465 23.45 41.88 -23.63
CA LYS A 465 22.37 42.10 -22.65
C LYS A 465 22.82 42.39 -21.21
N PHE A 466 24.07 42.10 -20.83
CA PHE A 466 24.54 42.27 -19.45
C PHE A 466 25.35 43.56 -19.26
N ASN A 467 24.66 44.68 -19.00
CA ASN A 467 25.28 45.92 -18.52
C ASN A 467 24.83 46.32 -17.10
N TRP A 468 24.15 45.44 -16.33
CA TRP A 468 23.41 45.89 -15.14
C TRP A 468 23.86 45.40 -13.77
N ARG A 469 24.62 44.29 -13.62
CA ARG A 469 25.38 43.94 -12.38
C ARG A 469 26.35 42.80 -12.72
N ALA A 470 27.61 42.90 -12.32
CA ALA A 470 28.72 42.09 -12.86
C ALA A 470 28.89 40.67 -12.25
N GLU A 471 27.98 40.17 -11.40
CA GLU A 471 28.31 39.04 -10.52
C GLU A 471 27.31 37.86 -10.48
N LYS A 472 26.16 37.88 -11.18
CA LYS A 472 25.20 36.75 -11.20
C LYS A 472 24.71 36.43 -12.61
N PHE A 473 24.76 35.14 -12.99
CA PHE A 473 24.32 34.64 -14.30
C PHE A 473 23.07 33.79 -14.17
N THR A 474 22.13 33.96 -15.11
CA THR A 474 20.94 33.12 -15.24
C THR A 474 21.32 31.67 -15.53
N LYS A 475 20.82 30.75 -14.71
CA LYS A 475 21.05 29.30 -14.85
C LYS A 475 19.82 28.53 -15.30
N SER A 476 18.62 29.06 -15.09
CA SER A 476 17.38 28.55 -15.67
C SER A 476 16.49 29.70 -16.12
N LEU A 477 15.74 29.49 -17.19
CA LEU A 477 14.87 30.52 -17.75
C LEU A 477 13.65 29.94 -18.47
N MET A 478 12.62 30.77 -18.59
CA MET A 478 11.41 30.50 -19.34
C MET A 478 11.04 31.72 -20.17
N PHE A 479 10.64 31.52 -21.42
CA PHE A 479 10.01 32.53 -22.29
C PHE A 479 8.68 31.98 -22.77
N VAL A 480 7.62 32.78 -22.63
CA VAL A 480 6.26 32.41 -23.02
C VAL A 480 5.71 33.53 -23.90
N PRO A 481 5.48 33.28 -25.20
CA PRO A 481 4.93 34.28 -26.09
C PRO A 481 3.48 34.57 -25.71
N MET A 482 3.14 35.85 -25.56
CA MET A 482 1.76 36.28 -25.34
C MET A 482 1.05 36.36 -26.69
N ILE A 483 -0.03 35.58 -26.88
CA ILE A 483 -0.71 35.43 -28.18
C ILE A 483 -2.16 35.89 -28.08
N ILE A 484 -2.59 36.75 -29.01
CA ILE A 484 -3.99 37.19 -29.18
C ILE A 484 -4.42 36.91 -30.62
N LYS A 485 -5.46 36.09 -30.81
CA LYS A 485 -6.03 35.74 -32.13
C LYS A 485 -4.94 35.39 -33.16
N ASP A 486 -4.04 34.49 -32.75
CA ASP A 486 -2.88 34.00 -33.53
C ASP A 486 -1.74 35.00 -33.78
N LYS A 487 -1.79 36.21 -33.22
CA LYS A 487 -0.68 37.17 -33.27
C LYS A 487 0.08 37.20 -31.95
N VAL A 488 1.41 37.12 -32.02
CA VAL A 488 2.26 37.35 -30.84
C VAL A 488 2.25 38.84 -30.56
N VAL A 489 1.83 39.23 -29.36
CA VAL A 489 1.75 40.62 -28.90
C VAL A 489 2.88 40.97 -27.92
N GLY A 490 3.67 39.99 -27.51
CA GLY A 490 4.75 40.17 -26.56
C GLY A 490 5.27 38.85 -26.03
N ASP A 491 6.06 38.91 -24.96
CA ASP A 491 6.64 37.75 -24.31
C ASP A 491 6.75 37.99 -22.80
N LEU A 492 6.50 36.93 -22.03
CA LEU A 492 6.76 36.87 -20.60
C LEU A 492 8.02 36.05 -20.39
N CYS A 493 9.04 36.68 -19.82
CA CYS A 493 10.31 36.06 -19.49
C CYS A 493 10.46 35.93 -17.98
N ILE A 494 10.90 34.75 -17.53
CA ILE A 494 11.20 34.45 -16.13
C ILE A 494 12.59 33.82 -16.07
N GLN A 495 13.42 34.26 -15.11
CA GLN A 495 14.79 33.76 -14.97
C GLN A 495 15.15 33.53 -13.50
N LYS A 496 16.09 32.60 -13.28
CA LYS A 496 16.65 32.27 -11.98
C LYS A 496 18.17 32.08 -12.08
N TYR A 497 18.89 32.46 -11.03
CA TYR A 497 20.33 32.25 -10.87
C TYR A 497 20.70 30.83 -10.38
N GLU A 498 19.70 29.98 -10.15
CA GLU A 498 19.82 28.56 -9.82
C GLU A 498 19.28 27.68 -10.94
N LYS A 499 19.71 26.42 -11.01
CA LYS A 499 19.08 25.44 -11.89
C LYS A 499 17.70 25.12 -11.34
N MET A 500 16.69 25.06 -12.20
CA MET A 500 15.35 24.63 -11.83
C MET A 500 15.16 23.16 -12.22
N HIS A 501 14.52 22.39 -11.36
CA HIS A 501 13.78 21.19 -11.78
C HIS A 501 12.32 21.60 -11.89
N LEU A 502 11.97 22.25 -13.01
CA LEU A 502 10.58 22.39 -13.40
C LEU A 502 10.22 21.14 -14.20
N ILE A 503 9.13 20.50 -13.75
CA ILE A 503 8.61 19.15 -14.05
C ILE A 503 9.12 18.09 -13.08
#